data_AF-A0A8T5IMP2-F1
#
_entry.id   AF-A0A8T5IMP2-F1
#
_cell.length_a   1.000
_cell.length_b   1.000
_cell.length_c   1.000
_cell.angle_alpha   90.00
_cell.angle_beta   90.00
_cell.angle_gamma   90.00
#
_symmetry.space_group_name_H-M   'P 1'
#
loop_
_entity.id
_entity.type
_entity.pdbx_description
1 polymer ?
#
loop_
_entity_poly.entity_id
_entity_poly.type
_entity_poly.pdbx_seq_one_letter_code
_entity_poly.pdbx_strand_id
1 'polypeptide(L)'
;MDTVRERLERLKAKPRRVGLPLSEDEINPRPEKVLLSPESIFMRKIEKLMSSITSTKKKMLADSGQYLSLYYDLKKQEKEFLETLDDPELQYLDIPDIFMQKINNMKKRIIDHKF
;
A
#
# COMPACT_ATOMS: atom_id res chain seq x y z
N MET A 1 -13.81 37.67 42.83
CA MET A 1 -12.88 36.54 43.04
C MET A 1 -13.74 35.38 43.50
N ASP A 2 -14.32 34.66 42.55
CA ASP A 2 -15.28 33.60 42.83
C ASP A 2 -14.53 32.38 43.39
N THR A 3 -15.00 31.88 44.52
CA THR A 3 -14.33 30.77 45.23
C THR A 3 -14.72 29.43 44.61
N VAL A 4 -13.86 28.42 44.77
CA VAL A 4 -14.02 27.06 44.20
C VAL A 4 -15.38 26.42 44.52
N ARG A 5 -16.07 26.85 45.59
CA ARG A 5 -17.43 26.43 45.96
C ARG A 5 -18.51 26.86 44.96
N GLU A 6 -18.45 28.08 44.41
CA GLU A 6 -19.44 28.57 43.43
C GLU A 6 -19.33 27.86 42.07
N ARG A 7 -18.16 27.31 41.75
CA ARG A 7 -17.94 26.56 40.51
C ARG A 7 -18.55 25.14 40.57
N LEU A 8 -18.64 24.56 41.77
CA LEU A 8 -19.18 23.23 42.02
C LEU A 8 -20.72 23.19 42.05
N GLU A 9 -21.38 24.27 42.47
CA GLU A 9 -22.85 24.38 42.43
C GLU A 9 -23.41 24.50 41.00
N ARG A 10 -22.70 25.18 40.09
CA ARG A 10 -23.09 25.25 38.67
C ARG A 10 -23.03 23.90 37.95
N LEU A 11 -22.21 22.96 38.42
CA LEU A 11 -22.07 21.62 37.82
C LEU A 11 -23.17 20.65 38.26
N LYS A 12 -23.88 20.91 39.37
CA LYS A 12 -24.98 20.06 39.86
C LYS A 12 -26.36 20.42 39.31
N ALA A 13 -26.48 21.55 38.60
CA ALA A 13 -27.76 22.11 38.16
C ALA A 13 -27.99 22.05 36.64
N LYS A 14 -27.64 20.94 35.97
CA LYS A 14 -28.20 20.65 34.64
C LYS A 14 -28.99 19.34 34.67
N PRO A 15 -30.32 19.38 34.49
CA PRO A 15 -31.17 18.21 34.56
C PRO A 15 -30.96 17.32 33.33
N ARG A 16 -30.78 16.02 33.62
CA ARG A 16 -30.84 14.91 32.68
C ARG A 16 -32.28 14.84 32.14
N ARG A 17 -32.51 15.18 30.87
CA ARG A 17 -33.77 14.87 30.19
C ARG A 17 -33.57 13.65 29.28
N VAL A 18 -34.31 12.62 29.63
CA VAL A 18 -34.51 11.37 28.91
C VAL A 18 -35.69 11.60 27.95
N GLY A 19 -35.61 11.10 26.71
CA GLY A 19 -36.80 10.85 25.86
C GLY A 19 -36.78 11.45 24.45
N LEU A 20 -36.45 10.58 23.48
CA LEU A 20 -36.61 10.54 22.00
C LEU A 20 -37.88 11.22 21.41
N PRO A 21 -38.02 11.51 20.07
CA PRO A 21 -37.64 10.63 18.93
C PRO A 21 -37.22 11.26 17.56
N LEU A 22 -36.70 10.40 16.65
CA LEU A 22 -36.60 10.49 15.16
C LEU A 22 -35.77 11.68 14.59
N SER A 23 -34.76 11.48 13.74
CA SER A 23 -34.86 11.03 12.34
C SER A 23 -33.43 10.84 11.77
N GLU A 24 -33.33 9.89 10.83
CA GLU A 24 -32.36 9.66 9.74
C GLU A 24 -31.03 10.45 9.67
N ASP A 25 -29.98 9.72 9.25
CA ASP A 25 -28.62 10.18 8.86
C ASP A 25 -27.72 10.64 10.02
N GLU A 26 -26.51 10.17 10.30
CA GLU A 26 -25.48 9.48 9.55
C GLU A 26 -24.73 8.54 10.52
N ILE A 27 -24.95 7.23 10.42
CA ILE A 27 -23.99 6.27 10.95
C ILE A 27 -22.82 6.31 9.96
N ASN A 28 -21.84 7.19 10.19
CA ASN A 28 -20.58 7.16 9.46
C ASN A 28 -20.03 5.72 9.50
N PRO A 29 -20.05 4.97 8.38
CA PRO A 29 -19.46 3.65 8.39
C PRO A 29 -17.95 3.90 8.50
N ARG A 30 -17.34 3.42 9.59
CA ARG A 30 -15.89 3.26 9.63
C ARG A 30 -15.48 2.60 8.31
N PRO A 31 -14.46 3.10 7.59
CA PRO A 31 -14.03 2.43 6.38
C PRO A 31 -13.67 1.01 6.80
N GLU A 32 -14.46 0.04 6.33
CA GLU A 32 -14.14 -1.36 6.46
C GLU A 32 -12.70 -1.48 5.98
N LYS A 33 -11.81 -1.98 6.85
CA LYS A 33 -10.46 -2.33 6.41
C LYS A 33 -10.67 -3.40 5.35
N VAL A 34 -10.64 -3.00 4.08
CA VAL A 34 -10.72 -3.91 2.95
C VAL A 34 -9.57 -4.88 3.14
N LEU A 35 -9.88 -6.07 3.64
CA LEU A 35 -8.93 -7.17 3.73
C LEU A 35 -8.59 -7.50 2.29
N LEU A 36 -7.45 -7.00 1.85
CA LEU A 36 -6.94 -7.23 0.51
C LEU A 36 -6.77 -8.74 0.36
N SER A 37 -7.35 -9.30 -0.69
CA SER A 37 -7.17 -10.71 -1.00
C SER A 37 -5.69 -11.01 -1.23
N PRO A 38 -5.22 -12.23 -0.96
CA PRO A 38 -3.83 -12.63 -1.21
C PRO A 38 -3.36 -12.29 -2.64
N GLU A 39 -4.22 -12.46 -3.65
CA GLU A 39 -3.91 -12.11 -5.03
C GLU A 39 -3.65 -10.59 -5.17
N SER A 40 -4.50 -9.77 -4.56
CA SER A 40 -4.36 -8.32 -4.64
C SER A 40 -3.10 -7.81 -3.93
N ILE A 41 -2.67 -8.46 -2.85
CA ILE A 41 -1.42 -8.17 -2.14
C ILE A 41 -0.23 -8.52 -3.05
N PHE A 42 -0.26 -9.71 -3.64
CA PHE A 42 0.76 -10.16 -4.58
C PHE A 42 0.89 -9.22 -5.79
N MET A 43 -0.22 -8.91 -6.46
CA MET A 43 -0.24 -8.02 -7.62
C MET A 43 0.34 -6.66 -7.27
N ARG A 44 -0.06 -6.05 -6.13
CA ARG A 44 0.50 -4.77 -5.67
C ARG A 44 2.00 -4.84 -5.41
N LYS A 45 2.50 -5.92 -4.79
CA LYS A 45 3.93 -6.13 -4.53
C LYS A 45 4.71 -6.17 -5.84
N ILE A 46 4.26 -6.96 -6.80
CA ILE A 46 4.86 -7.10 -8.12
C ILE A 46 4.84 -5.79 -8.90
N GLU A 47 3.72 -5.06 -8.90
CA GLU A 47 3.64 -3.76 -9.57
C GLU A 47 4.61 -2.74 -9.00
N LYS A 48 4.76 -2.71 -7.68
CA LYS A 48 5.72 -1.85 -7.01
C LYS A 48 7.16 -2.17 -7.42
N LEU A 49 7.51 -3.46 -7.49
CA LEU A 49 8.83 -3.91 -7.94
C LEU A 49 9.09 -3.55 -9.40
N MET A 50 8.14 -3.81 -10.30
CA MET A 50 8.25 -3.44 -11.72
C MET A 50 8.42 -1.93 -11.92
N SER A 51 7.66 -1.12 -11.18
CA SER A 51 7.76 0.34 -11.21
C SER A 51 9.12 0.81 -10.70
N SER A 52 9.61 0.20 -9.61
CA SER A 52 10.91 0.51 -9.02
C SER A 52 12.06 0.23 -10.00
N ILE A 53 12.08 -0.97 -10.61
CA ILE A 53 13.07 -1.36 -11.64
C ILE A 53 13.07 -0.36 -12.80
N THR A 54 11.88 -0.01 -13.30
CA THR A 54 11.72 0.94 -14.41
C THR A 54 12.24 2.33 -14.04
N SER A 55 11.95 2.79 -12.82
CA SER A 55 12.42 4.08 -12.29
C SER A 55 13.94 4.11 -12.14
N THR A 56 14.54 3.06 -11.56
CA THR A 56 15.99 2.95 -11.41
C THR A 56 16.69 2.95 -12.76
N LYS A 57 16.19 2.19 -13.76
CA LYS A 57 16.71 2.21 -15.13
C LYS A 57 16.67 3.62 -15.75
N LYS A 58 15.56 4.34 -15.59
CA LYS A 58 15.44 5.73 -16.06
C LYS A 58 16.45 6.65 -15.39
N LYS A 59 16.67 6.51 -14.08
CA LYS A 59 17.66 7.29 -13.32
C LYS A 59 19.09 7.01 -13.78
N MET A 60 19.43 5.75 -14.08
CA MET A 60 20.73 5.39 -14.63
C MET A 60 21.00 6.05 -15.98
N LEU A 61 19.98 6.09 -16.85
CA LEU A 61 20.07 6.74 -18.17
C LEU A 61 20.16 8.26 -18.09
N ALA A 62 19.73 8.86 -16.98
CA ALA A 62 19.77 10.31 -16.76
C ALA A 62 21.15 10.83 -16.30
N ASP A 63 22.18 9.98 -16.28
CA ASP A 63 23.59 10.28 -16.01
C ASP A 63 23.84 11.15 -14.76
N SER A 64 23.34 10.68 -13.61
CA SER A 64 23.40 11.40 -12.33
C SER A 64 24.74 11.31 -11.59
N GLY A 65 25.79 10.77 -12.21
CA GLY A 65 27.08 10.46 -11.55
C GLY A 65 27.00 9.34 -10.50
N GLN A 66 25.83 8.72 -10.31
CA GLN A 66 25.59 7.64 -9.35
C GLN A 66 25.38 6.27 -10.02
N TYR A 67 25.86 6.11 -11.26
CA TYR A 67 25.59 4.93 -12.09
C TYR A 67 25.87 3.61 -11.36
N LEU A 68 27.00 3.50 -10.67
CA LEU A 68 27.41 2.27 -9.98
C LEU A 68 26.44 1.91 -8.84
N SER A 69 26.04 2.89 -8.02
CA SER A 69 25.05 2.69 -6.95
C SER A 69 23.72 2.23 -7.51
N LEU A 70 23.23 2.94 -8.52
CA LEU A 70 21.95 2.64 -9.15
C LEU A 70 21.97 1.27 -9.86
N TYR A 71 23.10 0.86 -10.40
CA TYR A 71 23.28 -0.48 -10.98
C TYR A 71 23.15 -1.58 -9.93
N TYR A 72 23.79 -1.44 -8.76
CA TYR A 72 23.65 -2.42 -7.68
C TYR A 72 22.22 -2.46 -7.14
N ASP A 73 21.59 -1.31 -6.96
CA ASP A 73 20.19 -1.21 -6.55
C ASP A 73 19.26 -1.89 -7.58
N LEU A 74 19.51 -1.64 -8.87
CA LEU A 74 18.77 -2.27 -9.95
C LEU A 74 18.91 -3.80 -9.91
N LYS A 75 20.14 -4.31 -9.77
CA LYS A 75 20.37 -5.77 -9.70
C LYS A 75 19.73 -6.41 -8.48
N LYS A 76 19.71 -5.72 -7.34
CA LYS A 76 18.98 -6.16 -6.15
C LYS A 76 17.47 -6.24 -6.41
N GLN A 77 16.89 -5.21 -7.03
CA GLN A 77 15.47 -5.17 -7.37
C GLN A 77 15.08 -6.23 -8.41
N GLU A 78 15.91 -6.45 -9.44
CA GLU A 78 15.72 -7.50 -10.44
C GLU A 78 15.75 -8.89 -9.79
N LYS A 79 16.66 -9.12 -8.83
CA LYS A 79 16.74 -10.36 -8.07
C LYS A 79 15.49 -10.57 -7.20
N GLU A 80 15.09 -9.57 -6.41
CA GLU A 80 13.89 -9.64 -5.56
C GLU A 80 12.61 -9.88 -6.37
N PHE A 81 12.51 -9.28 -7.56
CA PHE A 81 11.42 -9.55 -8.49
C PHE A 81 11.38 -11.02 -8.93
N LEU A 82 12.51 -11.59 -9.33
CA LEU A 82 12.56 -13.00 -9.74
C LEU A 82 12.27 -13.95 -8.59
N GLU A 83 12.85 -13.71 -7.41
CA GLU A 83 12.58 -14.51 -6.20
C GLU A 83 11.09 -14.46 -5.81
N THR A 84 10.46 -13.30 -5.93
CA THR A 84 9.03 -13.16 -5.64
C THR A 84 8.18 -13.97 -6.63
N LEU A 85 8.63 -14.16 -7.88
CA LEU A 85 7.90 -14.95 -8.89
C LEU A 85 8.11 -16.46 -8.77
N ASP A 86 9.21 -16.88 -8.16
CA ASP A 86 9.52 -18.30 -7.94
C ASP A 86 8.86 -18.84 -6.66
N ASP A 87 8.11 -18.01 -5.94
CA ASP A 87 7.37 -18.40 -4.74
C ASP A 87 6.28 -19.45 -5.11
N PRO A 88 6.34 -20.67 -4.53
CA PRO A 88 5.41 -21.74 -4.83
C PRO A 88 3.97 -21.40 -4.45
N GLU A 89 3.75 -20.47 -3.51
CA GLU A 89 2.40 -20.04 -3.13
C GLU A 89 1.65 -19.35 -4.28
N LEU A 90 2.38 -18.85 -5.29
CA LEU A 90 1.79 -18.20 -6.46
C LEU A 90 1.09 -19.16 -7.41
N GLN A 91 1.44 -20.45 -7.40
CA GLN A 91 0.81 -21.44 -8.26
C GLN A 91 -0.67 -21.63 -7.94
N TYR A 92 -1.09 -21.22 -6.74
CA TYR A 92 -2.46 -21.36 -6.25
C TYR A 92 -3.26 -20.05 -6.32
N LEU A 93 -2.64 -18.95 -6.76
CA LEU A 93 -3.33 -17.66 -6.91
C LEU A 93 -3.98 -17.56 -8.29
N ASP A 94 -5.24 -17.16 -8.32
CA ASP A 94 -5.96 -16.87 -9.57
C ASP A 94 -5.57 -15.47 -10.08
N ILE A 95 -4.45 -15.43 -10.81
CA ILE A 95 -3.88 -14.18 -11.33
C ILE A 95 -4.40 -13.96 -12.76
N PRO A 96 -4.97 -12.78 -13.07
CA PRO A 96 -5.43 -12.48 -14.42
C PRO A 96 -4.34 -12.64 -15.49
N ASP A 97 -4.68 -13.27 -16.61
CA ASP A 97 -3.74 -13.52 -17.72
C ASP A 97 -3.02 -12.27 -18.22
N ILE A 98 -3.73 -11.14 -18.28
CA ILE A 98 -3.17 -9.84 -18.68
C ILE A 98 -2.02 -9.44 -17.74
N PHE A 99 -2.18 -9.71 -16.43
CA PHE A 99 -1.16 -9.43 -15.44
C PHE A 99 0.03 -10.38 -15.57
N MET A 100 -0.22 -11.67 -15.80
CA MET A 100 0.83 -12.66 -16.07
C MET A 100 1.64 -12.33 -17.33
N GLN A 101 0.99 -11.84 -18.39
CA GLN A 101 1.68 -11.35 -19.59
C GLN A 101 2.60 -10.16 -19.27
N LYS A 102 2.14 -9.21 -18.45
CA LYS A 102 2.95 -8.06 -17.99
C LYS A 102 4.17 -8.52 -17.21
N ILE A 103 4.01 -9.48 -16.29
CA ILE A 103 5.11 -10.11 -15.55
C ILE A 103 6.11 -10.76 -16.51
N ASN A 104 5.62 -11.60 -17.43
CA ASN A 104 6.46 -12.33 -18.37
C ASN A 104 7.27 -11.40 -19.29
N ASN A 105 6.65 -10.30 -19.74
CA ASN A 105 7.35 -9.28 -20.51
C ASN A 105 8.46 -8.59 -19.70
N MET A 106 8.21 -8.30 -18.42
CA MET A 106 9.25 -7.75 -17.55
C MET A 106 10.38 -8.78 -17.32
N LYS A 107 10.03 -10.04 -17.04
CA LYS A 107 11.00 -11.13 -16.85
C LYS A 107 11.90 -11.30 -18.08
N LYS A 108 11.33 -11.30 -19.29
CA LYS A 108 12.09 -11.31 -20.55
C LYS A 108 13.05 -10.13 -20.66
N ARG A 109 12.59 -8.90 -20.41
CA ARG A 109 13.46 -7.71 -20.44
C ARG A 109 14.64 -7.80 -19.47
N ILE A 110 14.43 -8.37 -18.28
CA ILE A 110 15.51 -8.55 -17.29
C ILE A 110 16.53 -9.59 -17.79
N ILE A 111 16.07 -10.70 -18.36
CA ILE A 111 16.93 -11.79 -18.86
C ILE A 111 17.67 -11.39 -20.14
N ASP A 112 17.00 -10.71 -21.06
CA ASP A 112 17.55 -10.30 -22.36
C ASP A 112 18.58 -9.17 -22.21
N HIS A 113 18.46 -8.35 -21.15
CA HIS A 113 19.52 -7.44 -20.72
C HIS A 113 20.62 -8.20 -19.94
N LYS A 114 21.21 -9.22 -20.57
CA LYS A 114 22.56 -9.68 -20.22
C LYS A 114 23.55 -8.66 -20.78
N PHE A 115 24.25 -7.99 -19.87
CA PHE A 115 25.39 -7.14 -20.19
C PHE A 115 26.54 -7.96 -20.77
#